data_AF-A0A8T5U7W3-F1
#
_entry.id   AF-A0A8T5U7W3-F1
#
_cell.length_a   1.000
_cell.length_b   1.000
_cell.length_c   1.000
_cell.angle_alpha   90.00
_cell.angle_beta   90.00
_cell.angle_gamma   90.00
#
_symmetry.space_group_name_H-M   'P 1'
#
loop_
_entity.id
_entity.type
_entity.pdbx_description
1 polymer ?
#
loop_
_entity_poly.entity_id
_entity_poly.type
_entity_poly.pdbx_seq_one_letter_code
_entity_poly.pdbx_strand_id
1 'polypeptide(L)'
;LKDMVEENNVFKSGKLLKCILGLNVIESNVFSYILKNDDVTVTTMKLTEVFEKDRSSIQRALIKLNDLGVIEKNSISLKEFSGKDGEGETNKRGYLYVYGAKNLDMIKQQLRDLLESWYKSMSDYIDEIDSIFDCYEKNGELC
;
A
#
# COMPACT_ATOMS: atom_id res chain seq x y z
N LEU A 1 -27.14 9.65 -10.96
CA LEU A 1 -26.06 9.30 -10.00
C LEU A 1 -25.59 7.86 -10.19
N LYS A 2 -26.50 6.87 -10.10
CA LYS A 2 -26.20 5.46 -10.41
C LYS A 2 -25.57 5.28 -11.79
N ASP A 3 -26.14 5.95 -12.80
CA ASP A 3 -25.68 5.85 -14.19
C ASP A 3 -24.27 6.47 -14.39
N MET A 4 -23.96 7.58 -13.71
CA MET A 4 -22.60 8.19 -13.72
C MET A 4 -21.54 7.31 -13.04
N VAL A 5 -21.94 6.53 -12.03
CA VAL A 5 -21.05 5.63 -11.29
C VAL A 5 -20.72 4.38 -12.11
N GLU A 6 -21.72 3.85 -12.82
CA GLU A 6 -21.58 2.68 -13.71
C GLU A 6 -20.79 3.02 -14.98
N GLU A 7 -21.07 4.14 -15.64
CA GLU A 7 -20.36 4.55 -16.87
C GLU A 7 -18.88 4.85 -16.62
N ASN A 8 -18.55 5.49 -15.48
CA ASN A 8 -17.17 5.90 -15.19
C ASN A 8 -16.31 4.81 -14.50
N ASN A 9 -16.87 3.63 -14.24
CA ASN A 9 -16.15 2.55 -13.54
C ASN A 9 -15.47 3.03 -12.25
N VAL A 10 -16.13 3.92 -11.51
CA VAL A 10 -15.54 4.67 -10.39
C VAL A 10 -15.03 3.73 -9.29
N PHE A 11 -15.70 2.59 -9.10
CA PHE A 11 -15.42 1.61 -8.05
C PHE A 11 -14.80 0.30 -8.56
N LYS A 12 -13.87 0.34 -9.53
CA LYS A 12 -13.06 -0.85 -9.85
C LYS A 12 -12.19 -1.22 -8.64
N SER A 13 -12.28 -2.46 -8.18
CA SER A 13 -11.61 -2.97 -6.96
C SER A 13 -10.13 -2.58 -6.83
N GLY A 14 -9.35 -2.67 -7.92
CA GLY A 14 -7.94 -2.27 -7.93
C GLY A 14 -7.70 -0.76 -7.76
N LYS A 15 -8.58 0.08 -8.34
CA LYS A 15 -8.52 1.55 -8.14
C LYS A 15 -8.96 1.92 -6.73
N LEU A 16 -9.94 1.20 -6.18
CA LEU A 16 -10.46 1.43 -4.85
C LEU A 16 -9.42 1.11 -3.77
N LEU A 17 -8.74 -0.04 -3.87
CA LEU A 17 -7.68 -0.41 -2.92
C LEU A 17 -6.57 0.63 -2.89
N LYS A 18 -6.14 1.06 -4.07
CA LYS A 18 -5.16 2.15 -4.23
C LYS A 18 -5.65 3.44 -3.56
N CYS A 19 -6.93 3.78 -3.73
CA CYS A 19 -7.52 4.99 -3.17
C CYS A 19 -7.62 4.94 -1.64
N ILE A 20 -8.16 3.84 -1.08
CA ILE A 20 -8.33 3.67 0.38
C ILE A 20 -6.99 3.71 1.10
N LEU A 21 -5.97 3.07 0.54
CA LEU A 21 -4.63 3.04 1.13
C LEU A 21 -3.75 4.23 0.74
N GLY A 22 -4.24 5.13 -0.13
CA GLY A 22 -3.48 6.28 -0.62
C GLY A 22 -2.19 5.89 -1.34
N LEU A 23 -2.19 4.77 -2.06
CA LEU A 23 -1.00 4.22 -2.71
C LEU A 23 -0.80 4.82 -4.11
N ASN A 24 0.45 4.90 -4.55
CA ASN A 24 0.77 5.09 -5.96
C ASN A 24 0.75 3.75 -6.72
N VAL A 25 1.06 3.79 -8.03
CA VAL A 25 1.04 2.61 -8.89
C VAL A 25 2.09 1.57 -8.46
N ILE A 26 3.30 2.02 -8.14
CA ILE A 26 4.41 1.13 -7.75
C ILE A 26 4.10 0.47 -6.41
N GLU A 27 3.66 1.23 -5.42
CA GLU A 27 3.25 0.71 -4.11
C GLU A 27 2.13 -0.32 -4.23
N SER A 28 1.10 -0.05 -5.03
CA SER A 28 0.00 -0.97 -5.27
C SER A 28 0.49 -2.29 -5.91
N ASN A 29 1.41 -2.19 -6.86
CA ASN A 29 1.99 -3.35 -7.53
C ASN A 29 2.88 -4.16 -6.59
N VAL A 30 3.76 -3.51 -5.81
CA VAL A 30 4.61 -4.16 -4.82
C VAL A 30 3.77 -4.88 -3.77
N PHE A 31 2.73 -4.22 -3.25
CA PHE A 31 1.82 -4.84 -2.28
C PHE A 31 1.10 -6.05 -2.86
N SER A 32 0.57 -5.94 -4.08
CA SER A 32 -0.10 -7.05 -4.77
C SER A 32 0.83 -8.23 -5.01
N TYR A 33 2.10 -7.97 -5.30
CA TYR A 33 3.11 -9.01 -5.47
C TYR A 33 3.39 -9.72 -4.15
N ILE A 34 3.60 -8.98 -3.06
CA ILE A 34 3.84 -9.56 -1.73
C ILE A 34 2.64 -10.43 -1.31
N LEU A 35 1.40 -9.94 -1.47
CA LEU A 35 0.19 -10.71 -1.16
C LEU A 35 0.06 -12.02 -1.97
N LYS A 36 0.49 -12.02 -3.23
CA LYS A 36 0.44 -13.21 -4.10
C LYS A 36 1.54 -14.22 -3.83
N ASN A 37 2.61 -13.81 -3.15
CA ASN A 37 3.80 -14.61 -2.88
C ASN A 37 4.06 -14.68 -1.37
N ASP A 38 3.00 -14.75 -0.55
CA ASP A 38 3.10 -14.74 0.91
C ASP A 38 3.81 -16.00 1.47
N ASP A 39 3.86 -17.06 0.67
CA ASP A 39 4.62 -18.29 0.92
C ASP A 39 6.11 -18.20 0.56
N VAL A 40 6.51 -17.16 -0.17
CA VAL A 40 7.88 -16.97 -0.65
C VAL A 40 8.56 -15.83 0.10
N THR A 41 9.86 -15.98 0.35
CA THR A 41 10.65 -14.93 0.99
C THR A 41 10.89 -13.77 0.02
N VAL A 42 10.19 -12.65 0.18
CA VAL A 42 10.36 -11.49 -0.71
C VAL A 42 11.47 -10.56 -0.20
N THR A 43 12.44 -10.25 -1.07
CA THR A 43 13.54 -9.32 -0.77
C THR A 43 13.44 -8.04 -1.58
N THR A 44 14.10 -6.96 -1.14
CA THR A 44 14.21 -5.73 -1.94
C THR A 44 14.86 -5.99 -3.30
N MET A 45 15.89 -6.85 -3.38
CA MET A 45 16.54 -7.19 -4.64
C MET A 45 15.57 -7.89 -5.62
N LYS A 46 14.81 -8.86 -5.12
CA LYS A 46 13.81 -9.55 -5.93
C LYS A 46 12.79 -8.57 -6.52
N LEU A 47 12.32 -7.62 -5.70
CA LEU A 47 11.37 -6.61 -6.14
C LEU A 47 11.98 -5.62 -7.15
N THR A 48 13.26 -5.24 -7.01
CA THR A 48 13.92 -4.38 -7.99
C THR A 48 14.05 -5.06 -9.37
N GLU A 49 14.29 -6.37 -9.38
CA GLU A 49 14.33 -7.17 -10.61
C GLU A 49 12.94 -7.29 -11.24
N VAL A 50 11.93 -7.68 -10.46
CA VAL A 50 10.56 -7.91 -10.95
C VAL A 50 9.93 -6.64 -11.53
N PHE A 51 10.15 -5.48 -10.90
CA PHE A 51 9.52 -4.23 -11.31
C PHE A 51 10.40 -3.34 -12.17
N GLU A 52 11.64 -3.75 -12.45
CA GLU A 52 12.65 -2.96 -13.18
C GLU A 52 12.77 -1.54 -12.60
N LYS A 53 12.81 -1.45 -11.27
CA LYS A 53 12.92 -0.18 -10.52
C LYS A 53 14.20 -0.15 -9.71
N ASP A 54 14.68 1.07 -9.49
CA ASP A 54 15.81 1.29 -8.62
C ASP A 54 15.47 0.97 -7.16
N ARG A 55 16.50 0.64 -6.40
CA ARG A 55 16.39 0.24 -5.00
C ARG A 55 15.68 1.29 -4.14
N SER A 56 15.89 2.59 -4.40
CA SER A 56 15.29 3.65 -3.60
C SER A 56 13.78 3.73 -3.79
N SER A 57 13.30 3.48 -5.01
CA SER A 57 11.87 3.45 -5.33
C SER A 57 11.17 2.28 -4.65
N ILE A 58 11.76 1.08 -4.70
CA ILE A 58 11.23 -0.10 -4.00
C ILE A 58 11.28 0.10 -2.48
N GLN A 59 12.37 0.66 -1.93
CA GLN A 59 12.47 0.92 -0.50
C GLN A 59 11.42 1.91 -0.02
N ARG A 60 11.15 2.99 -0.76
CA ARG A 60 10.08 3.94 -0.43
C ARG A 60 8.72 3.26 -0.40
N ALA A 61 8.43 2.41 -1.39
CA ALA A 61 7.19 1.64 -1.41
C ALA A 61 7.07 0.70 -0.19
N LEU A 62 8.14 -0.04 0.13
CA LEU A 62 8.16 -0.96 1.27
C LEU A 62 8.02 -0.22 2.62
N ILE A 63 8.65 0.94 2.79
CA ILE A 63 8.49 1.78 3.98
C ILE A 63 7.01 2.19 4.12
N LYS A 64 6.42 2.77 3.07
CA LYS A 64 5.02 3.19 3.07
C LYS A 64 4.07 2.05 3.43
N LEU A 65 4.25 0.88 2.83
CA LEU A 65 3.41 -0.29 3.10
C LEU A 65 3.59 -0.84 4.52
N ASN A 66 4.82 -0.79 5.05
CA ASN A 66 5.10 -1.21 6.42
C ASN A 66 4.49 -0.22 7.44
N ASP A 67 4.55 1.08 7.15
CA ASP A 67 3.96 2.15 7.98
C ASP A 67 2.42 2.08 7.99
N LEU A 68 1.82 1.72 6.85
CA LEU A 68 0.39 1.39 6.76
C LEU A 68 0.03 0.09 7.50
N GLY A 69 1.04 -0.69 7.90
CA GLY A 69 0.85 -1.90 8.67
C GLY A 69 0.25 -3.06 7.86
N VAL A 70 0.32 -3.03 6.53
CA VAL A 70 -0.23 -4.08 5.64
C VAL A 70 0.80 -5.13 5.24
N ILE A 71 2.09 -4.86 5.46
CA ILE A 71 3.19 -5.83 5.33
C ILE A 71 3.97 -5.90 6.65
N GLU A 72 4.83 -6.90 6.75
CA GLU A 72 5.80 -7.04 7.82
C GLU A 72 7.22 -7.08 7.26
N LYS A 73 8.17 -6.57 8.04
CA LYS A 73 9.60 -6.54 7.72
C LYS A 73 10.36 -7.34 8.76
N ASN A 74 10.97 -8.44 8.33
CA ASN A 74 11.78 -9.32 9.18
C ASN A 74 13.24 -9.31 8.73
N SER A 75 14.16 -9.62 9.65
CA SER A 75 15.58 -9.79 9.34
C SER A 75 15.93 -11.26 9.51
N ILE A 76 16.43 -11.89 8.44
CA ILE A 76 16.87 -13.29 8.47
C ILE A 76 18.35 -13.38 8.14
N SER A 77 19.01 -14.44 8.62
CA SER A 77 20.41 -14.68 8.29
C SER A 77 20.56 -15.13 6.83
N LEU A 78 21.69 -14.80 6.19
CA LEU A 78 22.00 -15.27 4.84
C LEU A 78 22.04 -16.81 4.75
N LYS A 79 22.38 -17.48 5.86
CA LYS A 79 22.36 -18.93 5.98
C LYS A 79 20.92 -19.48 5.86
N GLU A 80 19.97 -18.88 6.58
CA GLU A 80 18.56 -19.27 6.52
C GLU A 80 17.94 -19.02 5.14
N PHE A 81 18.30 -17.90 4.50
CA PHE A 81 17.80 -17.54 3.18
C PHE A 81 18.27 -18.52 2.09
N SER A 82 19.58 -18.83 2.07
CA SER A 82 20.15 -19.76 1.08
C SER A 82 19.53 -21.16 1.15
N GLY A 83 19.19 -21.61 2.38
CA GLY A 83 18.52 -22.90 2.59
C GLY A 83 17.08 -22.97 2.06
N LYS A 84 16.41 -21.84 1.83
CA LYS A 84 15.03 -21.78 1.30
C LYS A 84 14.97 -21.63 -0.22
N ASP A 85 15.93 -20.92 -0.83
CA ASP A 85 15.94 -20.64 -2.27
C ASP A 85 16.74 -21.66 -3.11
N GLY A 86 17.25 -22.73 -2.50
CA GLY A 86 17.84 -23.87 -3.21
C GLY A 86 19.27 -23.68 -3.74
N GLU A 87 19.93 -22.57 -3.42
CA GLU A 87 21.34 -22.35 -3.75
C GLU A 87 22.26 -22.72 -2.57
N GLY A 88 23.26 -23.55 -2.85
CA GLY A 88 24.01 -24.37 -1.89
C GLY A 88 24.81 -23.61 -0.83
N GLU A 89 25.45 -24.38 0.06
CA GLU A 89 26.21 -23.92 1.23
C GLU A 89 27.06 -22.67 0.94
N THR A 90 26.57 -21.51 1.35
CA THR A 90 27.38 -20.30 1.35
C THR A 90 27.88 -20.03 2.77
N ASN A 91 29.20 -19.98 2.94
CA ASN A 91 29.87 -19.48 4.15
C ASN A 91 29.65 -17.97 4.38
N LYS A 92 28.58 -17.38 3.83
CA LYS A 92 28.28 -15.95 3.88
C LYS A 92 27.64 -15.61 5.22
N ARG A 93 28.37 -14.86 6.04
CA ARG A 93 27.85 -14.24 7.26
C ARG A 93 27.15 -12.93 6.90
N GLY A 94 25.98 -12.68 7.46
CA GLY A 94 25.22 -11.44 7.25
C GLY A 94 23.73 -11.63 7.44
N TYR A 95 23.00 -10.51 7.40
CA TYR A 95 21.55 -10.47 7.52
C TYR A 95 20.98 -9.72 6.32
N LEU A 96 19.75 -10.08 5.95
CA LEU A 96 18.99 -9.35 4.96
C LEU A 96 17.55 -9.14 5.43
N TYR A 97 16.93 -8.08 4.92
CA TYR A 97 15.52 -7.80 5.19
C TYR A 97 14.63 -8.51 4.19
N VAL A 98 13.61 -9.17 4.73
CA VAL A 98 12.58 -9.87 3.99
C VAL A 98 11.22 -9.31 4.37
N TYR A 99 10.29 -9.42 3.43
CA TYR A 99 8.98 -8.82 3.51
C TYR A 99 7.91 -9.88 3.27
N GLY A 100 6.87 -9.86 4.11
CA GLY A 100 5.70 -10.74 4.01
C GLY A 100 4.41 -9.93 4.11
N ALA A 101 3.29 -10.47 3.65
CA ALA A 101 2.02 -9.83 3.91
C ALA A 101 1.62 -10.06 5.36
N LYS A 102 0.93 -9.11 5.97
CA LYS A 102 0.25 -9.43 7.24
C LYS A 102 -0.94 -10.34 6.97
N ASN A 103 -1.42 -10.98 8.02
CA ASN A 103 -2.62 -11.81 7.99
C ASN A 103 -3.76 -11.09 7.24
N LEU A 104 -4.30 -11.77 6.22
CA LEU A 104 -5.25 -11.17 5.30
C LEU A 104 -6.55 -10.70 6.00
N ASP A 105 -6.99 -11.39 7.05
CA ASP A 105 -8.19 -11.00 7.78
C ASP A 105 -7.95 -9.74 8.62
N MET A 106 -6.73 -9.56 9.15
CA MET A 106 -6.32 -8.29 9.75
C MET A 106 -6.31 -7.15 8.72
N ILE A 107 -5.77 -7.39 7.51
CA ILE A 107 -5.77 -6.39 6.43
C ILE A 107 -7.20 -6.01 6.04
N LYS A 108 -8.10 -6.99 5.89
CA LYS A 108 -9.52 -6.72 5.61
C LYS A 108 -10.16 -5.86 6.69
N GLN A 109 -9.88 -6.14 7.96
CA GLN A 109 -10.42 -5.34 9.06
C GLN A 109 -9.88 -3.91 9.03
N GLN A 110 -8.57 -3.73 8.86
CA GLN A 110 -7.96 -2.40 8.74
C GLN A 110 -8.55 -1.59 7.57
N LEU A 111 -8.79 -2.23 6.41
CA LEU A 111 -9.41 -1.57 5.27
C LEU A 111 -10.85 -1.12 5.57
N ARG A 112 -11.61 -1.90 6.34
CA ARG A 112 -12.97 -1.53 6.77
C ARG A 112 -12.92 -0.34 7.72
N ASP A 113 -12.01 -0.35 8.69
CA ASP A 113 -11.85 0.73 9.66
C ASP A 113 -11.42 2.04 8.98
N LEU A 114 -10.50 1.97 8.01
CA LEU A 114 -10.09 3.10 7.19
C LEU A 114 -11.25 3.65 6.34
N LEU A 115 -12.05 2.77 5.73
CA LEU A 115 -13.21 3.18 4.94
C LEU A 115 -14.25 3.90 5.81
N GLU A 116 -14.51 3.40 7.01
CA GLU A 116 -15.43 4.03 7.96
C GLU A 116 -14.92 5.40 8.42
N SER A 117 -13.63 5.51 8.72
CA SER A 117 -13.02 6.79 9.09
C SER A 117 -13.07 7.80 7.93
N TRP A 118 -12.81 7.34 6.71
CA TRP A 118 -12.90 8.17 5.52
C TRP A 118 -14.33 8.63 5.27
N TYR A 119 -15.30 7.74 5.40
CA TYR A 119 -16.72 8.07 5.28
C TYR A 119 -17.11 9.16 6.27
N LYS A 120 -16.79 9.00 7.56
CA LYS A 120 -17.09 10.02 8.59
C LYS A 120 -16.46 11.36 8.26
N SER A 121 -15.16 11.37 7.98
CA SER A 121 -14.44 12.61 7.63
C SER A 121 -15.03 13.31 6.40
N MET A 122 -15.46 12.54 5.40
CA MET A 122 -16.09 13.11 4.21
C MET A 122 -17.51 13.57 4.47
N SER A 123 -18.28 12.88 5.29
CA SER A 123 -19.60 13.31 5.73
C SER A 123 -19.52 14.63 6.50
N ASP A 124 -18.62 14.72 7.48
CA ASP A 124 -18.38 15.94 8.24
C ASP A 124 -18.00 17.10 7.31
N TYR A 125 -17.10 16.85 6.35
CA TYR A 125 -16.71 17.84 5.33
C TYR A 125 -17.88 18.29 4.44
N ILE A 126 -18.78 17.37 4.06
CA ILE A 126 -19.97 17.69 3.27
C ILE A 126 -20.96 18.52 4.10
N ASP A 127 -21.14 18.20 5.37
CA ASP A 127 -22.04 18.93 6.26
C ASP A 127 -21.53 20.35 6.55
N GLU A 128 -20.20 20.54 6.56
CA GLU A 128 -19.55 21.84 6.72
C GLU A 128 -19.32 22.58 5.40
N ILE A 129 -19.73 22.03 4.25
CA ILE A 129 -19.37 22.58 2.94
C ILE A 129 -19.86 24.02 2.73
N ASP A 130 -21.00 24.37 3.32
CA ASP A 130 -21.58 25.73 3.25
C ASP A 130 -20.68 26.76 3.96
N SER A 131 -19.99 26.35 5.02
CA SER A 131 -19.06 27.21 5.77
C SER A 131 -17.80 27.60 4.96
N ILE A 132 -17.45 26.79 3.95
CA ILE A 132 -16.37 27.12 2.98
C ILE A 132 -16.81 28.28 2.08
N PHE A 133 -18.11 28.38 1.77
CA PHE A 133 -18.66 29.46 0.96
C PHE A 133 -19.02 30.70 1.78
N ASP A 134 -19.08 30.60 3.11
CA ASP A 134 -19.38 31.72 4.01
C ASP A 134 -18.26 32.79 4.03
N CYS A 135 -17.04 32.46 3.60
CA CYS A 135 -15.98 33.44 3.33
C CYS A 135 -15.84 33.74 1.83
N TYR A 136 -16.91 34.26 1.22
CA TYR A 136 -16.85 34.81 -0.13
C TYR A 136 -16.35 36.27 -0.08
N GLU A 137 -15.07 36.51 -0.37
CA GLU A 137 -14.63 37.87 -0.67
C GLU A 137 -15.14 38.30 -2.05
N LYS A 138 -15.49 39.58 -2.21
CA LYS A 138 -16.08 40.19 -3.43
C LYS A 138 -15.29 39.95 -4.74
N ASN A 139 -14.08 39.38 -4.65
CA ASN A 139 -13.13 39.19 -5.73
C ASN A 139 -13.13 37.75 -6.27
N GLY A 140 -13.96 36.85 -5.72
CA GLY A 140 -14.01 35.44 -6.12
C GLY A 140 -12.86 34.60 -5.56
N GLU A 141 -12.10 35.12 -4.60
CA GLU A 141 -11.17 34.34 -3.79
C GLU A 141 -11.94 33.80 -2.58
N LEU A 142 -11.97 32.47 -2.47
CA LEU A 142 -12.32 31.78 -1.23
C LEU A 142 -11.14 31.96 -0.28
N CYS A 143 -11.42 32.27 0.99
CA CYS A 143 -10.43 32.00 2.02
C CYS A 143 -10.21 30.47 2.13
#